data_AF-A0A7C1GBL6-F1
#
_entry.id   AF-A0A7C1GBL6-F1
#
_cell.length_a   1.000
_cell.length_b   1.000
_cell.length_c   1.000
_cell.angle_alpha   90.00
_cell.angle_beta   90.00
_cell.angle_gamma   90.00
#
_symmetry.space_group_name_H-M   'P 1'
#
loop_
_entity.id
_entity.type
_entity.pdbx_description
1 polymer ?
#
loop_
_entity_poly.entity_id
_entity_poly.type
_entity_poly.pdbx_seq_one_letter_code
_entity_poly.pdbx_strand_id
1 'polypeptide(L)' 'MDERQAAARLEELRQQISIHDRRYYVLDDPVISDAEYDRLFRELL' A
#
# COMPACT_ATOMS: atom_id res chain seq x y z
N MET A 1 -7.73 -16.28 14.60
CA MET A 1 -7.42 -14.97 14.00
C MET A 1 -8.68 -14.15 14.17
N ASP A 2 -8.72 -13.26 15.15
CA ASP A 2 -9.90 -12.44 15.43
C ASP A 2 -10.21 -11.53 14.23
N GLU A 3 -11.47 -11.48 13.80
CA GLU A 3 -11.91 -10.64 12.67
C GLU A 3 -11.54 -9.16 12.87
N ARG A 4 -11.48 -8.70 14.12
CA ARG A 4 -11.02 -7.33 14.46
C ARG A 4 -9.54 -7.12 14.20
N GLN A 5 -8.70 -8.15 14.44
CA GLN A 5 -7.27 -8.08 14.14
C GLN A 5 -7.01 -8.13 12.64
N ALA A 6 -7.80 -8.92 11.90
CA ALA A 6 -7.74 -8.96 10.44
C ALA A 6 -8.14 -7.61 9.83
N ALA A 7 -9.22 -6.99 10.31
CA ALA A 7 -9.67 -5.67 9.87
C ALA A 7 -8.64 -4.56 10.18
N ALA A 8 -8.07 -4.55 11.39
CA ALA A 8 -7.04 -3.58 11.75
C ALA A 8 -5.79 -3.69 10.85
N ARG A 9 -5.36 -4.93 10.55
CA ARG A 9 -4.22 -5.19 9.67
C ARG A 9 -4.51 -4.80 8.22
N LEU A 10 -5.74 -5.00 7.76
CA LEU A 10 -6.18 -4.56 6.44
C LEU A 10 -6.17 -3.03 6.33
N GLU A 11 -6.67 -2.33 7.34
CA GLU A 11 -6.69 -0.86 7.38
C GLU A 11 -5.27 -0.28 7.35
N GLU A 12 -4.34 -0.90 8.08
CA GLU A 12 -2.93 -0.50 8.13
C GLU A 12 -2.24 -0.69 6.77
N LEU A 13 -2.45 -1.84 6.12
CA LEU A 13 -2.01 -2.11 4.74
C LEU A 13 -2.58 -1.08 3.76
N ARG A 14 -3.88 -0.76 3.87
CA ARG A 14 -4.54 0.19 2.99
C ARG A 14 -4.00 1.61 3.15
N GLN A 15 -3.66 2.01 4.37
CA GLN A 15 -3.03 3.31 4.63
C GLN A 15 -1.62 3.38 4.03
N GLN A 16 -0.81 2.34 4.20
CA GLN A 16 0.54 2.31 3.63
C GLN A 16 0.51 2.42 2.09
N ILE A 17 -0.37 1.67 1.44
CA ILE A 17 -0.55 1.71 -0.01
C ILE A 17 -1.05 3.08 -0.46
N SER A 18 -2.04 3.66 0.24
CA SER A 18 -2.56 4.99 -0.10
C SER A 18 -1.49 6.09 0.01
N ILE A 19 -0.55 5.98 0.96
CA ILE A 19 0.58 6.91 1.07
C ILE A 19 1.52 6.76 -0.13
N HIS A 20 1.79 5.52 -0.55
CA HIS A 20 2.67 5.26 -1.70
C HIS A 20 2.01 5.68 -3.02
N ASP A 21 0.73 5.38 -3.21
CA ASP A 21 -0.09 5.87 -4.33
C ASP A 21 -0.08 7.39 -4.40
N ARG A 22 -0.30 8.07 -3.26
CA ARG A 22 -0.30 9.52 -3.23
C ARG A 22 1.07 10.08 -3.60
N ARG A 23 2.17 9.46 -3.14
CA ARG A 23 3.52 9.90 -3.51
C ARG A 23 3.82 9.70 -4.99
N TYR A 24 3.40 8.56 -5.53
CA TYR A 24 3.55 8.20 -6.93
C TYR A 24 2.72 9.09 -7.87
N TYR A 25 1.41 9.21 -7.61
CA TYR A 25 0.48 9.89 -8.51
C TYR A 25 0.31 11.39 -8.25
N VAL A 26 0.50 11.86 -7.00
CA VAL A 26 0.23 13.27 -6.62
C VAL A 26 1.49 14.08 -6.45
N LEU A 27 2.51 13.50 -5.81
CA LEU A 27 3.75 14.22 -5.51
C LEU A 27 4.82 14.06 -6.59
N ASP A 28 4.64 13.12 -7.53
CA ASP A 28 5.64 12.75 -8.53
C ASP A 28 7.01 12.44 -7.89
N ASP A 29 6.96 11.92 -6.65
CA ASP A 29 8.12 11.61 -5.80
C ASP A 29 8.04 10.13 -5.39
N PRO A 30 8.27 9.21 -6.35
CA PRO A 30 8.24 7.79 -6.07
C PRO A 30 9.37 7.41 -5.11
N VAL A 31 9.01 6.99 -3.91
CA VAL A 31 9.96 6.51 -2.87
C VAL A 31 10.48 5.11 -3.17
N ILE A 32 9.75 4.38 -4.01
CA ILE A 32 10.03 3.01 -4.43
C ILE A 32 10.04 2.96 -5.95
N SER A 33 10.83 2.06 -6.52
CA SER A 33 10.88 1.87 -7.97
C SER A 33 9.56 1.26 -8.47
N ASP A 34 9.21 1.51 -9.74
CA ASP A 34 8.04 0.92 -10.41
C ASP A 34 7.95 -0.61 -10.19
N ALA A 35 9.08 -1.33 -10.20
CA ALA A 35 9.10 -2.77 -9.97
C ALA A 35 8.75 -3.18 -8.53
N GLU A 36 9.04 -2.34 -7.54
CA GLU A 36 8.62 -2.55 -6.15
C GLU A 36 7.16 -2.17 -5.94
N TYR A 37 6.70 -1.10 -6.60
CA TYR A 37 5.30 -0.72 -6.60
C TYR A 37 4.42 -1.81 -7.21
N ASP A 38 4.82 -2.38 -8.36
CA ASP A 38 4.14 -3.51 -8.99
C ASP A 38 4.06 -4.75 -8.09
N ARG A 39 5.10 -5.00 -7.27
CA ARG A 39 5.08 -6.11 -6.29
C ARG A 39 4.10 -5.85 -5.16
N LEU A 40 4.10 -4.64 -4.60
CA LEU A 40 3.15 -4.25 -3.55
C LEU A 40 1.70 -4.32 -4.05
N PHE A 41 1.45 -3.88 -5.28
CA PHE A 41 0.12 -3.94 -5.87
C PHE A 41 -0.33 -5.38 -6.15
N ARG A 42 0.59 -6.27 -6.55
CA ARG A 42 0.32 -7.71 -6.71
C ARG A 42 0.08 -8.42 -5.39
N GLU A 43 0.66 -7.94 -4.29
CA GLU A 43 0.46 -8.53 -2.96
C GLU A 43 -0.90 -8.11 -2.36
N LEU A 44 -1.49 -7.01 -2.84
CA LEU A 44 -2.83 -6.57 -2.48
C LEU A 44 -3.96 -7.32 -3.21
N LEU A 45 -3.67 -7.93 -4.38
CA LEU A 45 -4.63 -8.48 -5.34
C LEU A 45 -4.93 -9.97 -5.07
#